data_AF-A0A7W0Y9J7-F1
#
_entry.id   AF-A0A7W0Y9J7-F1
#
_cell.length_a   1.000
_cell.length_b   1.000
_cell.length_c   1.000
_cell.angle_alpha   90.00
_cell.angle_beta   90.00
_cell.angle_gamma   90.00
#
_symmetry.space_group_name_H-M   'P 1'
#
loop_
_entity.id
_entity.type
_entity.pdbx_description
1 polymer ?
#
loop_
_entity_poly.entity_id
_entity_poly.type
_entity_poly.pdbx_seq_one_letter_code
_entity_poly.pdbx_strand_id
1 'polypeptide(L)'
;MSFFRKMFSSDYRAAVEAEAAGNVDVAAERYALAGEHEGAVRMHIARAARAPNRHAELGALRDAMRWAGEDPLLRRQAAGALGRALWEATKAEGVATERDRAKVREAAELLVAGEDHSTAGEALEAIGDHLAAANAYSAGGLVERMESALAKDDAHQDAARAEKDAFADYETHMRTGRRDDARTELARAVAAATVAGDYRRLLDQLDTSLLTAGKVELRRRGKPLIVACAATKIVLGRDPLCDLTLRAGGVSRQHAELERGEGGAFQLRDLDSRNGTSIGGLPLVGRVPLVGTGRFGLGDECVIDYETIGATLILRVAGGLDRGFSLIAAPPGELVDLAPLGLGVDLVFRKGRPLLGRGTCTLIRFNDEPLGDVRVQLIRGDRIVADDDEIDVG
;
A
#
# COMPACT_ATOMS: atom_id res chain seq x y z
N MET A 1 -23.71 44.74 -40.42
CA MET A 1 -24.76 45.31 -41.29
C MET A 1 -24.39 46.75 -41.69
N SER A 2 -24.66 47.20 -42.93
CA SER A 2 -24.34 48.59 -43.35
C SER A 2 -25.17 49.63 -42.59
N PHE A 3 -24.58 50.79 -42.26
CA PHE A 3 -25.19 51.89 -41.51
C PHE A 3 -26.55 52.33 -42.08
N PHE A 4 -26.67 52.40 -43.41
CA PHE A 4 -27.93 52.74 -44.09
C PHE A 4 -29.03 51.68 -43.86
N ARG A 5 -28.67 50.40 -43.76
CA ARG A 5 -29.63 49.30 -43.56
C ARG A 5 -30.18 49.28 -42.13
N LYS A 6 -29.36 49.70 -41.14
CA LYS A 6 -29.80 49.90 -39.75
C LYS A 6 -30.85 51.02 -39.63
N MET A 7 -30.68 52.12 -40.37
CA MET A 7 -31.56 53.29 -40.31
C MET A 7 -33.00 53.02 -40.83
N PHE A 8 -33.17 52.11 -41.80
CA PHE A 8 -34.47 51.81 -42.40
C PHE A 8 -35.14 50.53 -41.86
N SER A 9 -34.46 49.71 -41.07
CA SER A 9 -35.05 48.51 -40.47
C SER A 9 -36.04 48.87 -39.35
N SER A 10 -37.30 48.43 -39.48
CA SER A 10 -38.30 48.54 -38.40
C SER A 10 -37.90 47.71 -37.18
N ASP A 11 -37.40 46.48 -37.41
CA ASP A 11 -36.99 45.57 -36.35
C ASP A 11 -35.76 46.11 -35.59
N TYR A 12 -34.80 46.75 -36.27
CA TYR A 12 -33.67 47.39 -35.60
C TYR A 12 -34.12 48.54 -34.69
N ARG A 13 -35.04 49.40 -35.15
CA ARG A 13 -35.59 50.49 -34.32
C ARG A 13 -36.35 49.95 -33.11
N ALA A 14 -37.16 48.91 -33.31
CA ALA A 14 -37.87 48.23 -32.22
C ALA A 14 -36.90 47.56 -31.23
N ALA A 15 -35.77 47.03 -31.71
CA ALA A 15 -34.73 46.44 -30.85
C ALA A 15 -34.09 47.49 -29.94
N VAL A 16 -33.71 48.66 -30.49
CA VAL A 16 -33.12 49.77 -29.71
C VAL A 16 -34.11 50.32 -28.68
N GLU A 17 -35.39 50.45 -29.04
CA GLU A 17 -36.43 50.89 -28.12
C GLU A 17 -36.64 49.88 -26.97
N ALA A 18 -36.67 48.58 -27.29
CA ALA A 18 -36.76 47.52 -26.29
C ALA A 18 -35.52 47.45 -25.38
N GLU A 19 -34.31 47.63 -25.93
CA GLU A 19 -33.07 47.71 -25.15
C GLU A 19 -33.08 48.92 -24.20
N ALA A 20 -33.52 50.09 -24.68
CA ALA A 20 -33.66 51.30 -23.85
C ALA A 20 -34.72 51.14 -22.75
N ALA A 21 -35.79 50.40 -23.00
CA ALA A 21 -36.80 50.04 -22.01
C ALA A 21 -36.33 48.92 -21.04
N GLY A 22 -35.14 48.36 -21.25
CA GLY A 22 -34.58 47.27 -20.45
C GLY A 22 -35.25 45.91 -20.69
N ASN A 23 -36.04 45.76 -21.75
CA ASN A 23 -36.71 44.50 -22.11
C ASN A 23 -35.77 43.65 -22.98
N VAL A 24 -34.86 42.92 -22.31
CA VAL A 24 -33.79 42.13 -22.95
C VAL A 24 -34.32 40.99 -23.83
N ASP A 25 -35.45 40.37 -23.48
CA ASP A 25 -36.06 39.30 -24.28
C ASP A 25 -36.54 39.83 -25.64
N VAL A 26 -37.30 40.92 -25.62
CA VAL A 26 -37.83 41.56 -26.85
C VAL A 26 -36.69 42.16 -27.66
N ALA A 27 -35.68 42.76 -27.01
CA ALA A 27 -34.52 43.30 -27.70
C ALA A 27 -33.72 42.21 -28.42
N ALA A 28 -33.47 41.05 -27.79
CA ALA A 28 -32.76 39.93 -28.41
C ALA A 28 -33.46 39.42 -29.67
N GLU A 29 -34.78 39.20 -29.60
CA GLU A 29 -35.59 38.75 -30.73
C GLU A 29 -35.58 39.76 -31.88
N ARG A 30 -35.69 41.06 -31.58
CA ARG A 30 -35.71 42.12 -32.59
C ARG A 30 -34.36 42.34 -33.25
N TYR A 31 -33.25 42.25 -32.51
CA TYR A 31 -31.91 42.27 -33.10
C TYR A 31 -31.65 41.05 -33.99
N ALA A 32 -32.09 39.87 -33.56
CA ALA A 32 -32.05 38.64 -34.36
C ALA A 32 -32.81 38.79 -35.69
N LEU A 33 -34.07 39.26 -35.66
CA LEU A 33 -34.89 39.49 -36.86
C LEU A 33 -34.28 40.55 -37.78
N ALA A 34 -33.64 41.58 -37.20
CA ALA A 34 -32.94 42.58 -37.97
C ALA A 34 -31.67 42.04 -38.65
N GLY A 35 -31.16 40.85 -38.29
CA GLY A 35 -29.87 40.33 -38.75
C GLY A 35 -28.69 41.07 -38.12
N GLU A 36 -28.88 41.62 -36.92
CA GLU A 36 -27.87 42.33 -36.14
C GLU A 36 -27.33 41.38 -35.05
N HIS A 37 -26.30 40.60 -35.43
CA HIS A 37 -25.79 39.51 -34.59
C HIS A 37 -25.09 40.02 -33.32
N GLU A 38 -24.42 41.17 -33.38
CA GLU A 38 -23.74 41.76 -32.22
C GLU A 38 -24.73 42.14 -31.11
N GLY A 39 -25.82 42.82 -31.48
CA GLY A 39 -26.94 43.16 -30.62
C GLY A 39 -27.67 41.93 -30.11
N ALA A 40 -27.88 40.92 -30.96
CA ALA A 40 -28.48 39.65 -30.53
C ALA A 40 -27.61 38.96 -29.46
N VAL A 41 -26.31 38.81 -29.69
CA VAL A 41 -25.36 38.23 -28.72
C VAL A 41 -25.34 39.03 -27.42
N ARG A 42 -25.22 40.36 -27.50
CA ARG A 42 -25.22 41.26 -26.33
C ARG A 42 -26.49 41.09 -25.50
N MET A 43 -27.67 41.06 -26.15
CA MET A 43 -28.94 40.90 -25.44
C MET A 43 -29.13 39.50 -24.86
N HIS A 44 -28.66 38.45 -25.53
CA HIS A 44 -28.70 37.09 -24.98
C HIS A 44 -27.77 36.93 -23.75
N ILE A 45 -26.61 37.58 -23.73
CA ILE A 45 -25.74 37.64 -22.53
C ILE A 45 -26.44 38.44 -21.40
N ALA A 46 -27.07 39.58 -21.72
CA ALA A 46 -27.81 40.37 -20.74
C ALA A 46 -29.04 39.62 -20.18
N ARG A 47 -29.69 38.82 -21.02
CA ARG A 47 -30.78 37.91 -20.64
C ARG A 47 -30.30 36.84 -19.66
N ALA A 48 -29.13 36.24 -19.92
CA ALA A 48 -28.52 35.25 -19.03
C ALA A 48 -28.27 35.83 -17.64
N ALA A 49 -27.73 37.05 -17.55
CA ALA A 49 -27.48 37.73 -16.27
C ALA A 49 -28.74 38.01 -15.43
N ARG A 50 -29.93 37.97 -16.04
CA ARG A 50 -31.23 38.18 -15.39
C ARG A 50 -32.06 36.90 -15.29
N ALA A 51 -31.49 35.76 -15.66
CA ALA A 51 -32.22 34.50 -15.71
C ALA A 51 -32.68 34.07 -14.31
N PRO A 52 -33.91 33.52 -14.17
CA PRO A 52 -34.46 33.12 -12.88
C PRO A 52 -33.85 31.84 -12.32
N ASN A 53 -33.16 31.05 -13.16
CA ASN A 53 -32.52 29.80 -12.77
C ASN A 53 -31.39 29.44 -13.75
N ARG A 54 -30.55 28.47 -13.36
CA ARG A 54 -29.37 28.04 -14.12
C ARG A 54 -29.70 27.47 -15.50
N HIS A 55 -30.84 26.80 -15.65
CA HIS A 55 -31.25 26.25 -16.93
C HIS A 55 -31.57 27.36 -17.94
N ALA A 56 -32.31 28.39 -17.53
CA ALA A 56 -32.62 29.55 -18.35
C ALA A 56 -31.37 30.37 -18.70
N GLU A 57 -30.44 30.51 -17.75
CA GLU A 57 -29.14 31.17 -17.98
C GLU A 57 -28.32 30.46 -19.05
N LEU A 58 -28.10 29.16 -18.90
CA LEU A 58 -27.35 28.34 -19.87
C LEU A 58 -28.05 28.29 -21.23
N GLY A 59 -29.39 28.29 -21.26
CA GLY A 59 -30.17 28.40 -22.49
C GLY A 59 -29.86 29.71 -23.24
N ALA A 60 -29.94 30.84 -22.54
CA ALA A 60 -29.65 32.15 -23.14
C ALA A 60 -28.19 32.27 -23.63
N LEU A 61 -27.22 31.69 -22.92
CA LEU A 61 -25.82 31.70 -23.33
C LEU A 61 -25.54 30.77 -24.53
N ARG A 62 -26.25 29.65 -24.65
CA ARG A 62 -26.22 28.81 -25.85
C ARG A 62 -26.82 29.52 -27.06
N ASP A 63 -27.89 30.29 -26.87
CA ASP A 63 -28.44 31.15 -27.92
C ASP A 63 -27.43 32.23 -28.35
N ALA A 64 -26.72 32.86 -27.40
CA ALA A 64 -25.64 33.80 -27.71
C ALA A 64 -24.55 33.12 -28.57
N MET A 65 -24.12 31.91 -28.22
CA MET A 65 -23.16 31.14 -29.02
C MET A 65 -23.67 30.83 -30.43
N ARG A 66 -24.96 30.54 -30.58
CA ARG A 66 -25.58 30.29 -31.89
C ARG A 66 -25.60 31.56 -32.75
N TRP A 67 -25.95 32.70 -32.16
CA TRP A 67 -26.01 34.00 -32.85
C TRP A 67 -24.64 34.57 -33.19
N ALA A 68 -23.62 34.26 -32.40
CA ALA A 68 -22.24 34.61 -32.72
C ALA A 68 -21.78 34.04 -34.07
N GLY A 69 -22.35 32.91 -34.52
CA GLY A 69 -22.02 32.33 -35.82
C GLY A 69 -20.53 32.06 -35.96
N GLU A 70 -19.93 32.42 -37.08
CA GLU A 70 -18.48 32.29 -37.31
C GLU A 70 -17.68 33.56 -36.97
N ASP A 71 -18.32 34.60 -36.42
CA ASP A 71 -17.65 35.85 -36.06
C ASP A 71 -16.71 35.63 -34.87
N PRO A 72 -15.38 35.82 -35.03
CA PRO A 72 -14.42 35.51 -33.97
C PRO A 72 -14.61 36.33 -32.70
N LEU A 73 -14.99 37.62 -32.83
CA LEU A 73 -15.15 38.52 -31.69
C LEU A 73 -16.40 38.16 -30.88
N LEU A 74 -17.51 37.93 -31.59
CA LEU A 74 -18.77 37.54 -30.95
C LEU A 74 -18.68 36.14 -30.32
N ARG A 75 -18.01 35.18 -30.99
CA ARG A 75 -17.80 33.84 -30.44
C ARG A 75 -16.97 33.90 -29.17
N ARG A 76 -15.90 34.70 -29.14
CA ARG A 76 -15.08 34.88 -27.93
C ARG A 76 -15.92 35.39 -26.76
N GLN A 77 -16.74 36.42 -26.97
CA GLN A 77 -17.61 36.98 -25.92
C GLN A 77 -18.63 35.96 -25.40
N ALA A 78 -19.34 35.29 -26.31
CA ALA A 78 -20.35 34.30 -25.95
C ALA A 78 -19.72 33.04 -25.29
N ALA A 79 -18.57 32.58 -25.77
CA ALA A 79 -17.88 31.41 -25.23
C ALA A 79 -17.37 31.66 -23.81
N GLY A 80 -16.74 32.81 -23.55
CA GLY A 80 -16.31 33.15 -22.20
C GLY A 80 -17.46 33.26 -21.20
N ALA A 81 -18.60 33.82 -21.63
CA ALA A 81 -19.79 33.89 -20.79
C ALA A 81 -20.41 32.51 -20.51
N LEU A 82 -20.57 31.67 -21.55
CA LEU A 82 -21.08 30.31 -21.42
C LEU A 82 -20.15 29.42 -20.57
N GLY A 83 -18.84 29.50 -20.81
CA GLY A 83 -17.82 28.75 -20.08
C GLY A 83 -17.82 29.06 -18.59
N ARG A 84 -17.87 30.34 -18.20
CA ARG A 84 -17.99 30.74 -16.78
C ARG A 84 -19.27 30.20 -16.15
N ALA A 85 -20.42 30.32 -16.83
CA ALA A 85 -21.68 29.83 -16.30
C ALA A 85 -21.70 28.30 -16.14
N LEU A 86 -21.11 27.56 -17.09
CA LEU A 86 -20.96 26.11 -16.99
C LEU A 86 -20.02 25.71 -15.86
N TRP A 87 -18.88 26.39 -15.72
CA TRP A 87 -17.94 26.13 -14.63
C TRP A 87 -18.60 26.34 -13.27
N GLU A 88 -19.25 27.48 -13.05
CA GLU A 88 -19.97 27.76 -11.80
C GLU A 88 -21.12 26.77 -11.53
N ALA A 89 -21.83 26.32 -12.58
CA ALA A 89 -22.83 25.27 -12.43
C ALA A 89 -22.22 23.93 -11.98
N THR A 90 -21.16 23.48 -12.66
CA THR A 90 -20.49 22.21 -12.31
C THR A 90 -19.85 22.25 -10.93
N LYS A 91 -19.29 23.40 -10.54
CA LYS A 91 -18.72 23.62 -9.21
C LYS A 91 -19.78 23.57 -8.11
N ALA A 92 -20.97 24.12 -8.36
CA ALA A 92 -22.09 24.07 -7.42
C ALA A 92 -22.72 22.67 -7.30
N GLU A 93 -22.77 21.89 -8.38
CA GLU A 93 -23.24 20.50 -8.38
C GLU A 93 -22.25 19.54 -7.70
N GLY A 94 -20.95 19.87 -7.75
CA GLY A 94 -19.86 19.00 -7.33
C GLY A 94 -19.42 18.06 -8.44
N VAL A 95 -18.13 17.70 -8.44
CA VAL A 95 -17.53 16.85 -9.47
C VAL A 95 -17.22 15.48 -8.87
N ALA A 96 -18.09 14.51 -9.11
CA ALA A 96 -17.94 13.15 -8.56
C ALA A 96 -17.73 12.10 -9.66
N THR A 97 -18.36 12.28 -10.82
CA THR A 97 -18.35 11.28 -11.90
C THR A 97 -17.50 11.72 -13.08
N GLU A 98 -17.15 10.77 -13.95
CA GLU A 98 -16.46 11.12 -15.21
C GLU A 98 -17.31 12.02 -16.11
N ARG A 99 -18.63 11.89 -16.05
CA ARG A 99 -19.55 12.80 -16.76
C ARG A 99 -19.42 14.23 -16.27
N ASP A 100 -19.26 14.43 -14.96
CA ASP A 100 -19.07 15.77 -14.39
C ASP A 100 -17.70 16.33 -14.77
N ARG A 101 -16.65 15.51 -14.74
CA ARG A 101 -15.32 15.90 -15.25
C ARG A 101 -15.36 16.30 -16.72
N ALA A 102 -16.12 15.60 -17.56
CA ALA A 102 -16.30 15.98 -18.96
C ALA A 102 -16.98 17.35 -19.12
N LYS A 103 -17.99 17.69 -18.29
CA LYS A 103 -18.59 19.04 -18.29
C LYS A 103 -17.58 20.12 -17.90
N VAL A 104 -16.68 19.82 -16.95
CA VAL A 104 -15.62 20.77 -16.56
C VAL A 104 -14.63 21.00 -17.70
N ARG A 105 -14.24 19.95 -18.42
CA ARG A 105 -13.39 20.08 -19.63
C ARG A 105 -14.07 20.94 -20.71
N GLU A 106 -15.36 20.69 -20.98
CA GLU A 106 -16.16 21.52 -21.89
C GLU A 106 -16.20 23.00 -21.46
N ALA A 107 -16.41 23.26 -20.17
CA ALA A 107 -16.39 24.61 -19.63
C ALA A 107 -15.01 25.28 -19.82
N ALA A 108 -13.92 24.55 -19.55
CA ALA A 108 -12.56 25.04 -19.72
C ALA A 108 -12.23 25.36 -21.19
N GLU A 109 -12.65 24.53 -22.14
CA GLU A 109 -12.49 24.79 -23.58
C GLU A 109 -13.19 26.10 -24.00
N LEU A 110 -14.41 26.33 -23.50
CA LEU A 110 -15.15 27.56 -23.76
C LEU A 110 -14.50 28.80 -23.11
N LEU A 111 -13.92 28.63 -21.91
CA LEU A 111 -13.16 29.68 -21.23
C LEU A 111 -11.88 30.05 -22.00
N VAL A 112 -11.13 29.06 -22.48
CA VAL A 112 -9.96 29.29 -23.37
C VAL A 112 -10.38 30.02 -24.64
N ALA A 113 -11.48 29.60 -25.28
CA ALA A 113 -12.04 30.30 -26.45
C ALA A 113 -12.49 31.74 -26.14
N GLY A 114 -12.85 32.03 -24.88
CA GLY A 114 -13.14 33.36 -24.37
C GLY A 114 -11.92 34.19 -23.97
N GLU A 115 -10.71 33.65 -24.09
CA GLU A 115 -9.44 34.17 -23.55
C GLU A 115 -9.42 34.32 -22.02
N ASP A 116 -10.28 33.58 -21.31
CA ASP A 116 -10.30 33.50 -19.85
C ASP A 116 -9.42 32.31 -19.37
N HIS A 117 -8.13 32.42 -19.68
CA HIS A 117 -7.13 31.38 -19.42
C HIS A 117 -6.94 31.08 -17.94
N SER A 118 -7.14 32.08 -17.08
CA SER A 118 -7.02 31.94 -15.63
C SER A 118 -8.10 31.01 -15.09
N THR A 119 -9.37 31.27 -15.39
CA THR A 119 -10.48 30.42 -14.92
C THR A 119 -10.49 29.07 -15.62
N ALA A 120 -10.07 28.98 -16.87
CA ALA A 120 -9.91 27.70 -17.57
C ALA A 120 -8.92 26.77 -16.85
N GLY A 121 -7.74 27.28 -16.48
CA GLY A 121 -6.75 26.49 -15.74
C GLY A 121 -7.23 26.09 -14.35
N GLU A 122 -7.96 26.97 -13.64
CA GLU A 122 -8.56 26.64 -12.33
C GLU A 122 -9.57 25.50 -12.43
N ALA A 123 -10.41 25.51 -13.46
CA ALA A 123 -11.39 24.47 -13.70
C ALA A 123 -10.70 23.11 -13.94
N LEU A 124 -9.62 23.09 -14.73
CA LEU A 124 -8.85 21.88 -15.03
C LEU A 124 -8.07 21.36 -13.82
N GLU A 125 -7.46 22.24 -13.02
CA GLU A 125 -6.81 21.85 -11.76
C GLU A 125 -7.81 21.25 -10.77
N ALA A 126 -9.05 21.75 -10.73
CA ALA A 126 -10.09 21.23 -9.83
C ALA A 126 -10.49 19.77 -10.12
N ILE A 127 -10.19 19.26 -11.32
CA ILE A 127 -10.42 17.87 -11.70
C ILE A 127 -9.14 17.03 -11.78
N GLY A 128 -7.99 17.61 -11.39
CA GLY A 128 -6.68 16.94 -11.41
C GLY A 128 -6.02 16.88 -12.79
N ASP A 129 -6.53 17.61 -13.79
CA ASP A 129 -5.98 17.63 -15.15
C ASP A 129 -4.89 18.71 -15.27
N HIS A 130 -3.78 18.47 -14.56
CA HIS A 130 -2.72 19.46 -14.36
C HIS A 130 -1.97 19.83 -15.65
N LEU A 131 -1.76 18.85 -16.54
CA LEU A 131 -1.19 19.11 -17.87
C LEU A 131 -2.09 20.02 -18.72
N ALA A 132 -3.40 19.77 -18.76
CA ALA A 132 -4.32 20.64 -19.50
C ALA A 132 -4.40 22.03 -18.87
N ALA A 133 -4.37 22.14 -17.53
CA ALA A 133 -4.33 23.42 -16.83
C ALA A 133 -3.07 24.22 -17.18
N ALA A 134 -1.90 23.58 -17.21
CA ALA A 134 -0.64 24.21 -17.63
C ALA A 134 -0.73 24.77 -19.05
N ASN A 135 -1.32 24.01 -19.99
CA ASN A 135 -1.54 24.46 -21.36
C ASN A 135 -2.46 25.69 -21.41
N ALA A 136 -3.53 25.71 -20.62
CA ALA A 136 -4.44 26.86 -20.52
C ALA A 136 -3.72 28.11 -19.98
N TYR A 137 -2.95 27.97 -18.89
CA TYR A 137 -2.16 29.06 -18.32
C TYR A 137 -1.08 29.58 -19.28
N SER A 138 -0.40 28.67 -20.00
CA SER A 138 0.59 29.01 -21.02
C SER A 138 -0.01 29.89 -22.13
N ALA A 139 -1.19 29.52 -22.65
CA ALA A 139 -1.90 30.29 -23.65
C ALA A 139 -2.26 31.71 -23.19
N GLY A 140 -2.49 31.91 -21.89
CA GLY A 140 -2.74 33.23 -21.29
C GLY A 140 -1.51 34.00 -20.82
N GLY A 141 -0.29 33.46 -21.01
CA GLY A 141 0.95 34.07 -20.51
C GLY A 141 1.11 34.02 -18.98
N LEU A 142 0.36 33.16 -18.30
CA LEU A 142 0.37 33.02 -16.83
C LEU A 142 1.48 32.06 -16.38
N VAL A 143 2.73 32.48 -16.55
CA VAL A 143 3.93 31.63 -16.40
C VAL A 143 4.01 30.96 -15.02
N GLU A 144 3.84 31.71 -13.93
CA GLU A 144 3.94 31.13 -12.57
C GLU A 144 2.89 30.03 -12.31
N ARG A 145 1.66 30.22 -12.83
CA ARG A 145 0.59 29.22 -12.68
C ARG A 145 0.84 27.99 -13.55
N MET A 146 1.36 28.20 -14.77
CA MET A 146 1.78 27.12 -15.66
C MET A 146 2.87 26.27 -15.01
N GLU A 147 3.93 26.87 -14.47
CA GLU A 147 5.01 26.15 -13.79
C GLU A 147 4.50 25.37 -12.58
N SER A 148 3.63 25.98 -11.77
CA SER A 148 3.00 25.30 -10.63
C SER A 148 2.15 24.09 -11.06
N ALA A 149 1.38 24.21 -12.15
CA ALA A 149 0.58 23.11 -12.67
C ALA A 149 1.46 21.98 -13.21
N LEU A 150 2.51 22.28 -13.98
CA LEU A 150 3.46 21.27 -14.46
C LEU A 150 4.16 20.55 -13.30
N ALA A 151 4.59 21.27 -12.26
CA ALA A 151 5.20 20.65 -11.09
C ALA A 151 4.26 19.67 -10.36
N LYS A 152 2.95 19.96 -10.34
CA LYS A 152 1.94 19.02 -9.79
C LYS A 152 1.76 17.80 -10.68
N ASP A 153 1.75 17.98 -12.00
CA ASP A 153 1.65 16.88 -12.96
C ASP A 153 2.85 15.94 -12.84
N ASP A 154 4.06 16.50 -12.86
CA ASP A 154 5.32 15.76 -12.68
C ASP A 154 5.33 14.99 -11.35
N ALA A 155 4.97 15.64 -10.25
CA ALA A 155 4.88 14.98 -8.94
C ALA A 155 3.87 13.83 -8.92
N HIS A 156 2.73 13.99 -9.60
CA HIS A 156 1.73 12.93 -9.72
C HIS A 156 2.24 11.76 -10.57
N GLN A 157 2.92 12.03 -11.69
CA GLN A 157 3.53 11.00 -12.54
C GLN A 157 4.66 10.25 -11.81
N ASP A 158 5.50 10.98 -11.09
CA ASP A 158 6.59 10.40 -10.29
C ASP A 158 6.04 9.52 -9.16
N ALA A 159 4.98 9.97 -8.47
CA ALA A 159 4.31 9.17 -7.44
C ALA A 159 3.72 7.88 -8.04
N ALA A 160 3.01 7.97 -9.17
CA ALA A 160 2.44 6.80 -9.83
C ALA A 160 3.52 5.81 -10.32
N ARG A 161 4.64 6.31 -10.81
CA ARG A 161 5.79 5.48 -11.18
C ARG A 161 6.42 4.83 -9.95
N ALA A 162 6.65 5.60 -8.88
CA ALA A 162 7.23 5.10 -7.64
C ALA A 162 6.35 4.02 -6.99
N GLU A 163 5.02 4.18 -7.01
CA GLU A 163 4.05 3.17 -6.56
C GLU A 163 4.24 1.86 -7.33
N LYS A 164 4.26 1.93 -8.67
CA LYS A 164 4.42 0.77 -9.54
C LYS A 164 5.76 0.06 -9.34
N ASP A 165 6.85 0.83 -9.34
CA ASP A 165 8.20 0.30 -9.20
C ASP A 165 8.37 -0.36 -7.82
N ALA A 166 7.91 0.29 -6.75
CA ALA A 166 7.95 -0.26 -5.39
C ALA A 166 7.14 -1.55 -5.26
N PHE A 167 5.96 -1.64 -5.88
CA PHE A 167 5.18 -2.89 -5.82
C PHE A 167 5.84 -4.03 -6.60
N ALA A 168 6.43 -3.76 -7.76
CA ALA A 168 7.18 -4.76 -8.53
C ALA A 168 8.43 -5.25 -7.78
N ASP A 169 9.13 -4.36 -7.08
CA ASP A 169 10.27 -4.70 -6.23
C ASP A 169 9.83 -5.52 -5.02
N TYR A 170 8.69 -5.19 -4.38
CA TYR A 170 8.06 -6.01 -3.34
C TYR A 170 7.84 -7.45 -3.82
N GLU A 171 7.21 -7.65 -4.99
CA GLU A 171 6.95 -8.99 -5.53
C GLU A 171 8.27 -9.76 -5.77
N THR A 172 9.28 -9.08 -6.31
CA THR A 172 10.61 -9.65 -6.54
C THR A 172 11.29 -10.06 -5.23
N HIS A 173 11.22 -9.22 -4.21
CA HIS A 173 11.77 -9.51 -2.89
C HIS A 173 11.01 -10.63 -2.18
N MET A 174 9.70 -10.71 -2.34
CA MET A 174 8.90 -11.84 -1.84
C MET A 174 9.32 -13.15 -2.49
N ARG A 175 9.54 -13.16 -3.81
CA ARG A 175 9.96 -14.36 -4.54
C ARG A 175 11.37 -14.81 -4.16
N THR A 176 12.29 -13.86 -4.00
CA THR A 176 13.70 -14.12 -3.63
C THR A 176 13.92 -14.29 -2.12
N GLY A 177 12.85 -14.30 -1.32
CA GLY A 177 12.92 -14.50 0.13
C GLY A 177 13.61 -13.37 0.90
N ARG A 178 13.66 -12.14 0.37
CA ARG A 178 14.20 -10.96 1.06
C ARG A 178 13.08 -10.18 1.75
N ARG A 179 12.57 -10.70 2.86
CA ARG A 179 11.29 -10.25 3.45
C ARG A 179 11.35 -8.85 4.08
N ASP A 180 12.48 -8.49 4.69
CA ASP A 180 12.68 -7.14 5.20
C ASP A 180 12.76 -6.09 4.07
N ASP A 181 13.38 -6.44 2.94
CA ASP A 181 13.41 -5.59 1.73
C ASP A 181 11.99 -5.48 1.13
N ALA A 182 11.27 -6.60 1.00
CA ALA A 182 9.89 -6.64 0.52
C ALA A 182 8.98 -5.73 1.37
N ARG A 183 9.11 -5.79 2.70
CA ARG A 183 8.37 -4.92 3.62
C ARG A 183 8.68 -3.44 3.39
N THR A 184 9.94 -3.11 3.16
CA THR A 184 10.40 -1.74 2.89
C THR A 184 9.77 -1.20 1.60
N GLU A 185 9.80 -2.00 0.54
CA GLU A 185 9.21 -1.63 -0.75
C GLU A 185 7.68 -1.52 -0.69
N LEU A 186 7.02 -2.41 0.05
CA LEU A 186 5.58 -2.32 0.27
C LEU A 186 5.19 -1.05 1.06
N ALA A 187 6.00 -0.64 2.03
CA ALA A 187 5.82 0.63 2.72
C ALA A 187 6.04 1.85 1.80
N ARG A 188 6.96 1.76 0.83
CA ARG A 188 7.14 2.78 -0.22
C ARG A 188 5.93 2.86 -1.14
N ALA A 189 5.35 1.73 -1.54
CA ALA A 189 4.11 1.69 -2.31
C ALA A 189 2.95 2.34 -1.54
N VAL A 190 2.80 2.06 -0.23
CA VAL A 190 1.79 2.72 0.63
C VAL A 190 1.97 4.24 0.67
N ALA A 191 3.21 4.73 0.68
CA ALA A 191 3.50 6.16 0.75
C ALA A 191 3.27 6.88 -0.59
N ALA A 192 3.52 6.21 -1.72
CA ALA A 192 3.37 6.77 -3.06
C ALA A 192 1.92 6.68 -3.59
N ALA A 193 1.15 5.68 -3.15
CA ALA A 193 -0.16 5.39 -3.70
C ALA A 193 -1.22 6.44 -3.36
N THR A 194 -2.01 6.82 -4.37
CA THR A 194 -3.20 7.65 -4.16
C THR A 194 -4.28 6.88 -3.37
N VAL A 195 -4.38 5.56 -3.59
CA VAL A 195 -5.30 4.65 -2.88
C VAL A 195 -4.52 3.48 -2.28
N ALA A 196 -3.99 3.66 -1.08
CA ALA A 196 -3.08 2.69 -0.44
C ALA A 196 -3.76 1.48 0.25
N GLY A 197 -5.07 1.26 0.04
CA GLY A 197 -5.86 0.30 0.84
C GLY A 197 -5.37 -1.15 0.75
N ASP A 198 -5.09 -1.62 -0.46
CA ASP A 198 -4.62 -3.00 -0.68
C ASP A 198 -3.16 -3.18 -0.23
N TYR A 199 -2.30 -2.19 -0.47
CA TYR A 199 -0.91 -2.23 -0.01
C TYR A 199 -0.80 -2.27 1.52
N ARG A 200 -1.62 -1.50 2.24
CA ARG A 200 -1.67 -1.54 3.72
C ARG A 200 -2.07 -2.91 4.22
N ARG A 201 -3.09 -3.54 3.61
CA ARG A 201 -3.52 -4.89 3.97
C ARG A 201 -2.39 -5.91 3.78
N LEU A 202 -1.68 -5.85 2.65
CA LEU A 202 -0.53 -6.72 2.39
C LEU A 202 0.61 -6.47 3.39
N LEU A 203 0.85 -5.20 3.77
CA LEU A 203 1.89 -4.84 4.72
C LEU A 203 1.58 -5.39 6.11
N ASP A 204 0.34 -5.25 6.57
CA ASP A 204 -0.12 -5.79 7.86
C ASP A 204 -0.03 -7.33 7.88
N GLN A 205 -0.38 -7.98 6.77
CA GLN A 205 -0.24 -9.43 6.61
C GLN A 205 1.23 -9.86 6.70
N LEU A 206 2.12 -9.18 5.96
CA LEU A 206 3.55 -9.45 6.00
C LEU A 206 4.10 -9.23 7.43
N ASP A 207 3.76 -8.11 8.07
CA ASP A 207 4.20 -7.79 9.43
C ASP A 207 3.76 -8.85 10.46
N THR A 208 2.56 -9.41 10.31
CA THR A 208 2.06 -10.47 11.19
C THR A 208 2.75 -11.82 10.94
N SER A 209 3.21 -12.07 9.71
CA SER A 209 3.91 -13.30 9.32
C SER A 209 5.41 -13.28 9.66
N LEU A 210 5.99 -12.10 9.82
CA LEU A 210 7.41 -11.91 10.06
C LEU A 210 7.87 -12.53 11.38
N LEU A 211 8.87 -13.41 11.31
CA LEU A 211 9.50 -14.01 12.47
C LEU A 211 10.59 -13.06 13.01
N THR A 212 10.46 -12.62 14.26
CA THR A 212 11.36 -11.64 14.92
C THR A 212 12.01 -12.17 16.21
N ALA A 213 11.50 -13.27 16.76
CA ALA A 213 11.87 -13.73 18.10
C ALA A 213 13.20 -14.50 18.17
N GLY A 214 13.91 -14.67 17.05
CA GLY A 214 15.09 -15.53 17.01
C GLY A 214 14.76 -17.02 17.13
N LYS A 215 13.51 -17.40 16.80
CA LYS A 215 12.98 -18.76 16.84
C LYS A 215 12.16 -19.04 15.58
N VAL A 216 12.18 -20.27 15.10
CA VAL A 216 11.31 -20.78 14.03
C VAL A 216 10.83 -22.20 14.36
N GLU A 217 9.55 -22.46 14.09
CA GLU A 217 8.96 -23.80 14.13
C GLU A 217 8.96 -24.41 12.72
N LEU A 218 9.50 -25.61 12.60
CA LEU A 218 9.57 -26.36 11.35
C LEU A 218 8.71 -27.63 11.48
N ARG A 219 7.57 -27.63 10.77
CA ARG A 219 6.59 -28.72 10.81
C ARG A 219 6.76 -29.61 9.60
N ARG A 220 7.40 -30.75 9.80
CA ARG A 220 7.58 -31.78 8.78
C ARG A 220 6.35 -32.66 8.67
N ARG A 221 5.90 -32.96 7.46
CA ARG A 221 4.74 -33.84 7.23
C ARG A 221 4.96 -35.23 7.85
N GLY A 222 4.09 -35.61 8.79
CA GLY A 222 4.15 -36.92 9.45
C GLY A 222 5.35 -37.14 10.38
N LYS A 223 6.14 -36.10 10.67
CA LYS A 223 7.29 -36.17 11.58
C LYS A 223 7.11 -35.21 12.77
N PRO A 224 7.79 -35.45 13.90
CA PRO A 224 7.75 -34.54 15.04
C PRO A 224 8.26 -33.12 14.72
N LEU A 225 7.73 -32.13 15.46
CA LEU A 225 8.11 -30.72 15.37
C LEU A 225 9.59 -30.53 15.66
N ILE A 226 10.22 -29.64 14.88
CA ILE A 226 11.54 -29.10 15.18
C ILE A 226 11.39 -27.60 15.51
N VAL A 227 11.96 -27.18 16.63
CA VAL A 227 12.13 -25.77 16.96
C VAL A 227 13.61 -25.43 16.79
N ALA A 228 13.92 -24.45 15.95
CA ALA A 228 15.26 -23.92 15.82
C ALA A 228 15.30 -22.50 16.40
N CYS A 229 16.30 -22.18 17.22
CA CYS A 229 16.43 -20.85 17.80
C CYS A 229 17.88 -20.41 17.96
N ALA A 230 18.09 -19.10 17.93
CA ALA A 230 19.34 -18.47 18.33
C ALA A 230 19.11 -17.58 19.55
N ALA A 231 18.82 -18.24 20.68
CA ALA A 231 18.48 -17.56 21.92
C ALA A 231 19.55 -17.82 22.99
N THR A 232 19.87 -16.78 23.76
CA THR A 232 20.71 -16.90 24.96
C THR A 232 19.96 -17.51 26.13
N LYS A 233 18.63 -17.50 26.07
CA LYS A 233 17.69 -18.01 27.06
C LYS A 233 16.56 -18.76 26.35
N ILE A 234 16.25 -19.95 26.83
CA ILE A 234 15.23 -20.85 26.29
C ILE A 234 14.34 -21.29 27.45
N VAL A 235 13.03 -21.09 27.34
CA VAL A 235 12.05 -21.49 28.34
C VAL A 235 11.30 -22.74 27.87
N LEU A 236 11.22 -23.73 28.74
CA LEU A 236 10.49 -24.98 28.52
C LEU A 236 9.25 -25.00 29.42
N GLY A 237 8.10 -25.37 28.88
CA GLY A 237 6.87 -25.43 29.66
C GLY A 237 5.63 -25.67 28.84
N ARG A 238 4.46 -25.74 29.48
CA ARG A 238 3.18 -25.95 28.79
C ARG A 238 2.55 -24.68 28.22
N ASP A 239 3.09 -23.52 28.54
CA ASP A 239 2.60 -22.25 28.01
C ASP A 239 2.93 -22.14 26.51
N PRO A 240 1.98 -21.74 25.64
CA PRO A 240 2.26 -21.48 24.22
C PRO A 240 3.33 -20.41 23.96
N LEU A 241 3.64 -19.57 24.96
CA LEU A 241 4.70 -18.57 24.86
C LEU A 241 6.10 -19.12 25.17
N CYS A 242 6.23 -20.39 25.59
CA CYS A 242 7.54 -21.02 25.79
C CYS A 242 8.26 -21.26 24.45
N ASP A 243 9.58 -21.38 24.50
CA ASP A 243 10.39 -21.68 23.33
C ASP A 243 10.12 -23.11 22.83
N LEU A 244 10.07 -24.07 23.76
CA LEU A 244 9.56 -25.42 23.53
C LEU A 244 8.29 -25.65 24.37
N THR A 245 7.14 -25.62 23.71
CA THR A 245 5.84 -25.89 24.33
C THR A 245 5.60 -27.39 24.47
N LEU A 246 5.27 -27.84 25.68
CA LEU A 246 5.12 -29.25 26.05
C LEU A 246 3.71 -29.51 26.62
N ARG A 247 2.94 -30.36 25.95
CA ARG A 247 1.59 -30.82 26.29
C ARG A 247 1.68 -32.00 27.26
N ALA A 248 2.12 -31.72 28.48
CA ALA A 248 2.15 -32.69 29.57
C ALA A 248 1.50 -32.10 30.84
N GLY A 249 0.60 -32.86 31.47
CA GLY A 249 -0.18 -32.40 32.63
C GLY A 249 0.68 -32.07 33.84
N GLY A 250 1.80 -32.79 34.01
CA GLY A 250 2.78 -32.55 35.05
C GLY A 250 3.73 -31.37 34.82
N VAL A 251 3.64 -30.67 33.67
CA VAL A 251 4.56 -29.59 33.32
C VAL A 251 3.95 -28.22 33.66
N SER A 252 4.68 -27.40 34.44
CA SER A 252 4.34 -25.99 34.72
C SER A 252 4.27 -25.12 33.46
N ARG A 253 3.55 -23.99 33.52
CA ARG A 253 3.43 -23.02 32.41
C ARG A 253 4.80 -22.61 31.87
N GLN A 254 5.66 -22.14 32.76
CA GLN A 254 7.09 -22.02 32.57
C GLN A 254 7.71 -22.94 33.62
N HIS A 255 8.39 -24.00 33.18
CA HIS A 255 8.84 -25.07 34.07
C HIS A 255 10.33 -24.98 34.33
N ALA A 256 11.10 -24.89 33.26
CA ALA A 256 12.54 -24.83 33.32
C ALA A 256 13.07 -23.81 32.31
N GLU A 257 14.26 -23.33 32.59
CA GLU A 257 14.99 -22.36 31.81
C GLU A 257 16.37 -22.93 31.48
N LEU A 258 16.79 -22.72 30.24
CA LEU A 258 18.14 -22.94 29.78
C LEU A 258 18.74 -21.60 29.42
N GLU A 259 19.81 -21.21 30.09
CA GLU A 259 20.49 -19.94 29.87
C GLU A 259 21.96 -20.19 29.56
N ARG A 260 22.54 -19.46 28.62
CA ARG A 260 24.00 -19.51 28.39
C ARG A 260 24.73 -18.88 29.57
N GLY A 261 25.56 -19.67 30.24
CA GLY A 261 26.46 -19.18 31.28
C GLY A 261 27.71 -18.50 30.71
N GLU A 262 28.52 -17.89 31.59
CA GLU A 262 29.76 -17.19 31.22
C GLU A 262 30.78 -18.07 30.48
N GLY A 263 30.75 -19.39 30.71
CA GLY A 263 31.59 -20.38 30.00
C GLY A 263 31.06 -20.83 28.64
N GLY A 264 30.00 -20.20 28.12
CA GLY A 264 29.40 -20.51 26.81
C GLY A 264 28.47 -21.73 26.77
N ALA A 265 28.52 -22.61 27.77
CA ALA A 265 27.62 -23.75 27.92
C ALA A 265 26.22 -23.32 28.40
N PHE A 266 25.18 -24.03 27.97
CA PHE A 266 23.83 -23.86 28.50
C PHE A 266 23.72 -24.44 29.91
N GLN A 267 23.03 -23.72 30.79
CA GLN A 267 22.76 -24.13 32.16
C GLN A 267 21.27 -24.31 32.35
N LEU A 268 20.88 -25.49 32.85
CA LEU A 268 19.51 -25.82 33.21
C LEU A 268 19.19 -25.31 34.62
N ARG A 269 18.00 -24.74 34.76
CA ARG A 269 17.44 -24.23 36.01
C ARG A 269 15.94 -24.53 36.07
N ASP A 270 15.45 -24.86 37.26
CA ASP A 270 14.01 -24.93 37.55
C ASP A 270 13.43 -23.51 37.80
N LEU A 271 12.22 -23.26 37.33
CA LEU A 271 11.49 -21.99 37.48
C LEU A 271 10.40 -22.06 38.55
N ASP A 272 10.71 -22.66 39.71
CA ASP A 272 9.75 -22.90 40.81
C ASP A 272 8.55 -23.71 40.32
N SER A 273 8.86 -24.80 39.61
CA SER A 273 7.86 -25.67 39.00
C SER A 273 7.13 -26.49 40.07
N ARG A 274 5.86 -26.87 39.79
CA ARG A 274 5.05 -27.59 40.78
C ARG A 274 5.59 -28.97 41.11
N ASN A 275 6.13 -29.67 40.11
CA ASN A 275 6.55 -31.07 40.20
C ASN A 275 8.08 -31.22 40.18
N GLY A 276 8.81 -30.11 40.12
CA GLY A 276 10.27 -30.08 40.09
C GLY A 276 10.89 -30.51 38.75
N THR A 277 12.14 -30.11 38.58
CA THR A 277 13.03 -30.59 37.51
C THR A 277 14.00 -31.61 38.09
N SER A 278 14.32 -32.66 37.34
CA SER A 278 15.33 -33.66 37.71
C SER A 278 16.42 -33.78 36.65
N ILE A 279 17.66 -34.09 37.02
CA ILE A 279 18.76 -34.38 36.09
C ILE A 279 19.41 -35.72 36.45
N GLY A 280 19.50 -36.63 35.49
CA GLY A 280 19.97 -38.00 35.77
C GLY A 280 19.15 -38.76 36.82
N GLY A 281 17.87 -38.39 37.01
CA GLY A 281 16.98 -38.98 38.02
C GLY A 281 17.08 -38.37 39.42
N LEU A 282 17.95 -37.38 39.63
CA LEU A 282 18.07 -36.65 40.91
C LEU A 282 17.40 -35.28 40.81
N PRO A 283 16.76 -34.76 41.88
CA PRO A 283 16.21 -33.41 41.90
C PRO A 283 17.28 -32.36 41.55
N LEU A 284 16.94 -31.43 40.66
CA LEU A 284 17.81 -30.33 40.25
C LEU A 284 17.86 -29.27 41.35
N VAL A 285 19.07 -28.86 41.74
CA VAL A 285 19.29 -27.76 42.70
C VAL A 285 20.18 -26.71 42.05
N GLY A 286 19.69 -25.46 42.00
CA GLY A 286 20.42 -24.35 41.41
C GLY A 286 20.52 -24.43 39.88
N ARG A 287 21.67 -24.04 39.35
CA ARG A 287 21.98 -24.04 37.91
C ARG A 287 22.97 -25.16 37.61
N VAL A 288 22.66 -26.02 36.65
CA VAL A 288 23.54 -27.13 36.26
C VAL A 288 23.93 -27.00 34.79
N PRO A 289 25.23 -26.94 34.45
CA PRO A 289 25.68 -26.90 33.06
C PRO A 289 25.35 -28.21 32.34
N LEU A 290 24.79 -28.10 31.14
CA LEU A 290 24.61 -29.22 30.22
C LEU A 290 25.87 -29.37 29.38
N VAL A 291 26.53 -30.52 29.49
CA VAL A 291 27.76 -30.85 28.76
C VAL A 291 27.67 -32.29 28.25
N GLY A 292 28.11 -32.50 27.00
CA GLY A 292 28.08 -33.81 26.36
C GLY A 292 26.64 -34.25 26.08
N THR A 293 26.28 -35.43 26.56
CA THR A 293 24.93 -35.98 26.42
C THR A 293 24.35 -36.29 27.79
N GLY A 294 23.03 -36.28 27.90
CA GLY A 294 22.36 -36.68 29.14
C GLY A 294 20.86 -36.53 29.05
N ARG A 295 20.21 -36.56 30.22
CA ARG A 295 18.77 -36.56 30.34
C ARG A 295 18.32 -35.77 31.58
N PHE A 296 17.26 -34.99 31.42
CA PHE A 296 16.55 -34.34 32.51
C PHE A 296 15.04 -34.56 32.39
N GLY A 297 14.33 -34.46 33.51
CA GLY A 297 12.87 -34.60 33.58
C GLY A 297 12.21 -33.30 34.03
N LEU A 298 11.04 -33.00 33.47
CA LEU A 298 10.15 -31.92 33.89
C LEU A 298 8.90 -32.54 34.51
N GLY A 299 8.89 -32.65 35.85
CA GLY A 299 7.99 -33.55 36.57
C GLY A 299 8.22 -35.03 36.20
N ASP A 300 7.21 -35.87 36.44
CA ASP A 300 7.34 -37.32 36.33
C ASP A 300 7.13 -37.87 34.90
N GLU A 301 6.41 -37.13 34.05
CA GLU A 301 5.90 -37.64 32.77
C GLU A 301 6.65 -37.09 31.54
N CYS A 302 7.46 -36.04 31.71
CA CYS A 302 8.14 -35.38 30.59
C CYS A 302 9.65 -35.53 30.73
N VAL A 303 10.23 -36.38 29.88
CA VAL A 303 11.66 -36.66 29.85
C VAL A 303 12.27 -36.05 28.60
N ILE A 304 13.39 -35.33 28.75
CA ILE A 304 14.10 -34.67 27.67
C ILE A 304 15.55 -35.17 27.66
N ASP A 305 15.95 -35.73 26.51
CA ASP A 305 17.34 -36.03 26.19
C ASP A 305 18.02 -34.77 25.68
N TYR A 306 19.25 -34.51 26.11
CA TYR A 306 20.06 -33.41 25.60
C TYR A 306 21.38 -33.89 25.03
N GLU A 307 21.89 -33.14 24.06
CA GLU A 307 23.20 -33.31 23.46
C GLU A 307 23.80 -31.93 23.16
N THR A 308 25.09 -31.75 23.46
CA THR A 308 25.84 -30.54 23.12
C THR A 308 26.93 -30.85 22.09
N ILE A 309 26.91 -30.16 20.95
CA ILE A 309 27.91 -30.28 19.89
C ILE A 309 28.56 -28.91 19.70
N GLY A 310 29.78 -28.74 20.20
CA GLY A 310 30.42 -27.42 20.26
C GLY A 310 29.57 -26.45 21.09
N ALA A 311 29.12 -25.36 20.47
CA ALA A 311 28.23 -24.37 21.11
C ALA A 311 26.74 -24.68 20.94
N THR A 312 26.37 -25.71 20.17
CA THR A 312 24.97 -26.05 19.87
C THR A 312 24.40 -26.97 20.94
N LEU A 313 23.18 -26.67 21.41
CA LEU A 313 22.39 -27.53 22.27
C LEU A 313 21.26 -28.16 21.46
N ILE A 314 21.08 -29.46 21.60
CA ILE A 314 19.98 -30.22 21.03
C ILE A 314 19.18 -30.83 22.18
N LEU A 315 17.87 -30.67 22.15
CA LEU A 315 16.92 -31.28 23.06
C LEU A 315 15.99 -32.20 22.26
N ARG A 316 15.65 -33.36 22.83
CA ARG A 316 14.68 -34.31 22.25
C ARG A 316 13.73 -34.80 23.33
N VAL A 317 12.44 -34.63 23.10
CA VAL A 317 11.41 -35.13 24.01
C VAL A 317 11.30 -36.66 23.87
N ALA A 318 11.66 -37.38 24.93
CA ALA A 318 11.78 -38.84 24.91
C ALA A 318 10.44 -39.57 25.11
N GLY A 319 9.44 -38.93 25.72
CA GLY A 319 8.16 -39.54 26.08
C GLY A 319 6.97 -38.57 26.04
N GLY A 320 5.78 -39.08 26.34
CA GLY A 320 4.54 -38.28 26.35
C GLY A 320 3.98 -37.96 24.96
N LEU A 321 3.01 -37.03 24.92
CA LEU A 321 2.28 -36.65 23.70
C LEU A 321 3.15 -35.94 22.65
N ASP A 322 4.22 -35.27 23.09
CA ASP A 322 5.17 -34.57 22.22
C ASP A 322 6.43 -35.39 21.95
N ARG A 323 6.37 -36.71 22.14
CA ARG A 323 7.51 -37.59 21.88
C ARG A 323 8.09 -37.33 20.48
N GLY A 324 9.40 -37.12 20.45
CA GLY A 324 10.17 -36.81 19.25
C GLY A 324 10.28 -35.32 18.93
N PHE A 325 9.50 -34.44 19.57
CA PHE A 325 9.69 -32.99 19.42
C PHE A 325 11.12 -32.65 19.78
N SER A 326 11.76 -31.82 18.96
CA SER A 326 13.16 -31.48 19.13
C SER A 326 13.35 -29.97 19.14
N LEU A 327 14.27 -29.49 19.96
CA LEU A 327 14.74 -28.11 19.92
C LEU A 327 16.24 -28.11 19.63
N ILE A 328 16.69 -27.22 18.77
CA ILE A 328 18.11 -27.00 18.50
C ILE A 328 18.44 -25.52 18.63
N ALA A 329 19.48 -25.22 19.40
CA ALA A 329 19.88 -23.87 19.72
C ALA A 329 21.37 -23.63 19.51
N ALA A 330 21.71 -22.62 18.73
CA ALA A 330 23.08 -22.13 18.56
C ALA A 330 23.21 -20.69 19.11
N PRO A 331 24.44 -20.16 19.26
CA PRO A 331 24.63 -18.76 19.62
C PRO A 331 24.01 -17.81 18.60
N PRO A 332 23.57 -16.59 19.00
CA PRO A 332 23.16 -15.55 18.07
C PRO A 332 24.22 -15.29 16.98
N GLY A 333 23.78 -15.33 15.72
CA GLY A 333 24.64 -15.13 14.55
C GLY A 333 25.41 -16.36 14.07
N GLU A 334 25.43 -17.45 14.83
CA GLU A 334 26.03 -18.72 14.40
C GLU A 334 25.07 -19.57 13.56
N LEU A 335 25.66 -20.54 12.85
CA LEU A 335 24.94 -21.51 12.04
C LEU A 335 24.24 -22.54 12.93
N VAL A 336 22.95 -22.74 12.70
CA VAL A 336 22.16 -23.83 13.26
C VAL A 336 22.05 -24.91 12.18
N ASP A 337 22.93 -25.90 12.24
CA ASP A 337 22.89 -27.09 11.38
C ASP A 337 21.79 -28.05 11.84
N LEU A 338 20.82 -28.34 10.98
CA LEU A 338 19.69 -29.23 11.30
C LEU A 338 19.96 -30.70 10.94
N ALA A 339 21.13 -31.03 10.38
CA ALA A 339 21.48 -32.40 9.99
C ALA A 339 21.37 -33.40 11.15
N PRO A 340 21.76 -33.09 12.40
CA PRO A 340 21.54 -33.98 13.55
C PRO A 340 20.07 -34.33 13.80
N LEU A 341 19.13 -33.50 13.35
CA LEU A 341 17.68 -33.73 13.46
C LEU A 341 17.07 -34.40 12.21
N GLY A 342 17.92 -34.84 11.27
CA GLY A 342 17.51 -35.46 10.03
C GLY A 342 16.91 -34.48 9.03
N LEU A 343 17.41 -33.24 9.00
CA LEU A 343 17.08 -32.22 8.01
C LEU A 343 18.38 -31.65 7.44
N GLY A 344 18.64 -31.81 6.14
CA GLY A 344 19.90 -31.36 5.54
C GLY A 344 20.09 -29.83 5.44
N VAL A 345 19.08 -29.05 5.80
CA VAL A 345 19.10 -27.58 5.76
C VAL A 345 19.78 -26.97 6.98
N ASP A 346 20.15 -25.70 6.87
CA ASP A 346 20.70 -24.93 7.98
C ASP A 346 19.99 -23.58 8.14
N LEU A 347 20.14 -22.96 9.32
CA LEU A 347 19.59 -21.64 9.62
C LEU A 347 20.67 -20.73 10.19
N VAL A 348 20.59 -19.44 9.89
CA VAL A 348 21.31 -18.39 10.62
C VAL A 348 20.29 -17.37 11.06
N PHE A 349 20.37 -16.91 12.30
CA PHE A 349 19.51 -15.85 12.79
C PHE A 349 20.23 -14.49 12.74
N ARG A 350 19.65 -13.52 12.03
CA ARG A 350 20.16 -12.15 11.97
C ARG A 350 19.11 -11.20 12.50
N LYS A 351 19.41 -10.47 13.59
CA LYS A 351 18.44 -9.58 14.25
C LYS A 351 17.11 -10.30 14.57
N GLY A 352 17.17 -11.56 14.98
CA GLY A 352 16.01 -12.39 15.26
C GLY A 352 15.30 -12.99 14.04
N ARG A 353 15.70 -12.62 12.81
CA ARG A 353 15.17 -13.19 11.56
C ARG A 353 15.81 -14.55 11.27
N PRO A 354 15.04 -15.62 11.02
CA PRO A 354 15.59 -16.89 10.52
C PRO A 354 15.92 -16.79 9.02
N LEU A 355 17.17 -17.06 8.64
CA LEU A 355 17.62 -17.18 7.27
C LEU A 355 17.98 -18.64 6.94
N LEU A 356 17.15 -19.28 6.11
CA LEU A 356 17.33 -20.63 5.62
C LEU A 356 18.45 -20.69 4.58
N GLY A 357 19.38 -21.61 4.77
CA GLY A 357 20.35 -22.03 3.76
C GLY A 357 20.09 -23.47 3.33
N ARG A 358 20.59 -23.81 2.13
CA ARG A 358 20.48 -25.17 1.59
C ARG A 358 21.19 -26.26 2.41
N GLY A 359 22.18 -25.88 3.22
CA GLY A 359 23.05 -26.81 3.94
C GLY A 359 23.63 -27.89 3.03
N THR A 360 23.35 -29.14 3.39
CA THR A 360 23.79 -30.35 2.70
C THR A 360 22.75 -30.92 1.71
N CYS A 361 21.57 -30.29 1.59
CA CYS A 361 20.52 -30.77 0.71
C CYS A 361 20.93 -30.76 -0.76
N THR A 362 20.59 -31.84 -1.46
CA THR A 362 20.82 -31.99 -2.90
C THR A 362 19.76 -31.26 -3.69
N LEU A 363 18.49 -31.45 -3.30
CA LEU A 363 17.33 -30.78 -3.85
C LEU A 363 16.69 -29.92 -2.77
N ILE A 364 16.47 -28.64 -3.05
CA ILE A 364 15.69 -27.78 -2.17
C ILE A 364 14.81 -26.83 -2.98
N ARG A 365 13.56 -26.68 -2.55
CA ARG A 365 12.61 -25.68 -3.06
C ARG A 365 12.06 -24.85 -1.92
N PHE A 366 11.93 -23.56 -2.17
CA PHE A 366 11.33 -22.57 -1.31
C PHE A 366 10.12 -21.98 -2.03
N ASN A 367 8.91 -22.18 -1.50
CA ASN A 367 7.66 -21.76 -2.13
C ASN A 367 7.60 -22.12 -3.63
N ASP A 368 7.84 -23.40 -3.94
CA ASP A 368 7.87 -23.99 -5.28
C ASP A 368 9.03 -23.57 -6.21
N GLU A 369 9.87 -22.62 -5.81
CA GLU A 369 11.07 -22.23 -6.56
C GLU A 369 12.34 -22.97 -6.07
N PRO A 370 13.26 -23.39 -6.95
CA PRO A 370 14.54 -23.96 -6.53
C PRO A 370 15.37 -22.97 -5.71
N LEU A 371 15.91 -23.43 -4.58
CA LEU A 371 16.82 -22.63 -3.76
C LEU A 371 18.28 -22.95 -4.13
N GLY A 372 19.03 -21.93 -4.55
CA GLY A 372 20.47 -22.03 -4.79
C GLY A 372 21.29 -21.91 -3.50
N ASP A 373 22.46 -21.27 -3.59
CA ASP A 373 23.37 -21.09 -2.45
C ASP A 373 23.07 -19.82 -1.63
N VAL A 374 22.08 -19.03 -2.06
CA VAL A 374 21.62 -17.83 -1.37
C VAL A 374 20.72 -18.23 -0.21
N ARG A 375 20.79 -17.48 0.90
CA ARG A 375 19.89 -17.66 2.03
C ARG A 375 18.61 -16.84 1.88
N VAL A 376 17.48 -17.44 2.26
CA VAL A 376 16.16 -16.78 2.24
C VAL A 376 15.65 -16.54 3.65
N GLN A 377 15.05 -15.39 3.90
CA GLN A 377 14.41 -15.05 5.17
C GLN A 377 13.04 -15.72 5.24
N LEU A 378 12.83 -16.52 6.28
CA LEU A 378 11.57 -17.23 6.50
C LEU A 378 10.53 -16.35 7.18
N ILE A 379 9.26 -16.55 6.79
CA ILE A 379 8.07 -16.06 7.47
C ILE A 379 7.13 -17.22 7.77
N ARG A 380 6.18 -17.02 8.70
CA ARG A 380 5.11 -17.97 8.95
C ARG A 380 4.31 -18.23 7.67
N GLY A 381 4.09 -19.50 7.37
CA GLY A 381 3.36 -19.95 6.18
C GLY A 381 4.25 -20.23 4.96
N ASP A 382 5.55 -19.96 5.03
CA ASP A 382 6.48 -20.44 4.00
C ASP A 382 6.50 -21.98 3.96
N ARG A 383 6.62 -22.52 2.74
CA ARG A 383 6.76 -23.96 2.49
C ARG A 383 8.12 -24.27 1.91
N ILE A 384 8.78 -25.27 2.48
CA ILE A 384 10.10 -25.74 2.06
C ILE A 384 9.97 -27.21 1.69
N VAL A 385 10.57 -27.60 0.57
CA VAL A 385 10.79 -29.01 0.22
C VAL A 385 12.29 -29.23 0.22
N ALA A 386 12.81 -29.99 1.17
CA ALA A 386 14.23 -30.26 1.33
C ALA A 386 14.48 -31.77 1.17
N ASP A 387 15.10 -32.16 0.05
CA ASP A 387 15.17 -33.54 -0.44
C ASP A 387 13.79 -34.20 -0.44
N ASP A 388 13.50 -35.10 0.52
CA ASP A 388 12.22 -35.81 0.65
C ASP A 388 11.29 -35.23 1.74
N ASP A 389 11.69 -34.16 2.41
CA ASP A 389 10.94 -33.55 3.52
C ASP A 389 10.14 -32.31 3.08
N GLU A 390 8.81 -32.39 3.21
CA GLU A 390 7.90 -31.23 3.14
C GLU A 390 7.79 -30.57 4.51
N ILE A 391 8.15 -29.29 4.59
CA ILE A 391 8.25 -28.51 5.83
C ILE A 391 7.41 -27.24 5.71
N ASP A 392 6.48 -27.05 6.66
CA ASP A 392 5.75 -25.81 6.83
C ASP A 392 6.38 -24.98 7.96
N VAL A 393 6.55 -23.68 7.72
CA VAL A 393 7.08 -22.73 8.70
C VAL A 393 5.95 -22.21 9.59
N GLY A 394 6.06 -22.45 10.91
CA GLY A 394 5.06 -22.10 11.94
C GLY A 394 5.17 -20.69 12.53
#